data_AF-A0A7C8ELV0-F1
#
_entry.id   AF-A0A7C8ELV0-F1
#
_cell.length_a   1.000
_cell.length_b   1.000
_cell.length_c   1.000
_cell.angle_alpha   90.00
_cell.angle_beta   90.00
_cell.angle_gamma   90.00
#
_symmetry.space_group_name_H-M   'P 1'
#
loop_
_entity.id
_entity.type
_entity.pdbx_description
1 polymer ?
#
loop_
_entity_poly.entity_id
_entity_poly.type
_entity_poly.pdbx_seq_one_letter_code
_entity_poly.pdbx_strand_id
1 'polypeptide(L)'
;MVDDGYVNYFEILGVAEQAKPGEVRKTYRRKMKDLVLEIARVEITEERRAHYLLEMAKLNAGLCLLRDVARRNAYWEERNELMGLEQEWREADVKGADTDALRRAFDAKLRDFLSKYVEELMLDAGRDKECVEASHWDAAHERHASRILRHYRQGLHQKILERLPYAEVTPPKIDWDERRRVIAGIVAAKGD
;
A
#
# COMPACT_ATOMS: atom_id res chain seq x y z
N MET A 1 -0.17 13.52 7.90
CA MET A 1 0.11 12.83 6.63
C MET A 1 -0.93 11.74 6.49
N VAL A 2 -1.67 11.68 5.37
CA VAL A 2 -2.63 10.59 5.17
C VAL A 2 -1.82 9.39 4.71
N ASP A 3 -1.82 8.32 5.49
CA ASP A 3 -1.01 7.11 5.31
C ASP A 3 -1.53 6.20 4.18
N ASP A 4 -2.13 6.83 3.17
CA ASP A 4 -3.04 6.14 2.28
C ASP A 4 -2.27 5.21 1.35
N GLY A 5 -2.64 3.93 1.31
CA GLY A 5 -1.98 2.93 0.46
C GLY A 5 -0.76 2.23 1.08
N TYR A 6 -0.11 2.78 2.11
CA TYR A 6 0.92 2.05 2.86
C TYR A 6 0.26 1.15 3.88
N VAL A 7 0.23 -0.16 3.61
CA VAL A 7 -0.39 -1.12 4.52
C VAL A 7 0.11 -0.90 5.96
N ASN A 8 -0.81 -0.68 6.90
CA ASN A 8 -0.50 -0.46 8.30
C ASN A 8 -1.07 -1.60 9.15
N TYR A 9 -0.22 -2.57 9.49
CA TYR A 9 -0.64 -3.75 10.25
C TYR A 9 -1.06 -3.45 11.70
N PHE A 10 -0.57 -2.36 12.30
CA PHE A 10 -1.02 -1.92 13.62
C PHE A 10 -2.47 -1.46 13.56
N GLU A 11 -2.83 -0.68 12.55
CA GLU A 11 -4.21 -0.21 12.32
C GLU A 11 -5.15 -1.36 11.94
N ILE A 12 -4.72 -2.27 11.06
CA ILE A 12 -5.48 -3.47 10.68
C ILE A 12 -5.87 -4.27 11.93
N LEU A 13 -4.89 -4.52 12.81
CA LEU A 13 -5.13 -5.21 14.07
C LEU A 13 -5.73 -4.32 15.15
N GLY A 14 -5.78 -3.00 14.98
CA GLY A 14 -6.27 -2.06 15.99
C GLY A 14 -5.49 -2.14 17.30
N VAL A 15 -4.16 -2.25 17.20
CA VAL A 15 -3.24 -2.31 18.35
C VAL A 15 -2.26 -1.15 18.29
N ALA A 16 -1.75 -0.73 19.44
CA ALA A 16 -0.74 0.32 19.51
C ALA A 16 0.62 -0.17 18.95
N GLU A 17 1.45 0.76 18.47
CA GLU A 17 2.78 0.45 17.90
C GLU A 17 3.70 -0.28 18.91
N GLN A 18 3.55 0.06 20.19
CA GLN A 18 4.26 -0.54 21.32
C GLN A 18 3.59 -1.79 21.91
N ALA A 19 2.50 -2.29 21.30
CA ALA A 19 1.76 -3.44 21.80
C ALA A 19 2.69 -4.65 22.01
N LYS A 20 2.49 -5.35 23.12
CA LYS A 20 3.26 -6.57 23.42
C LYS A 20 2.77 -7.72 22.54
N PRO A 21 3.62 -8.72 22.21
CA PRO A 21 3.20 -9.86 21.39
C PRO A 21 1.94 -10.60 21.90
N GLY A 22 1.75 -10.66 23.23
CA GLY A 22 0.54 -11.25 23.81
C GLY A 22 -0.74 -10.47 23.50
N GLU A 23 -0.66 -9.15 23.42
CA GLU A 23 -1.78 -8.28 23.03
C GLU A 23 -2.11 -8.42 21.56
N VAL A 24 -1.08 -8.47 20.69
CA VAL A 24 -1.22 -8.76 19.26
C VAL A 24 -1.99 -10.07 19.04
N ARG A 25 -1.55 -11.15 19.70
CA ARG A 25 -2.22 -12.47 19.61
C ARG A 25 -3.66 -12.42 20.09
N LYS A 26 -3.92 -11.77 21.23
CA LYS A 26 -5.27 -11.63 21.80
C LYS A 26 -6.20 -10.91 20.83
N THR A 27 -5.75 -9.78 20.28
CA THR A 27 -6.56 -8.96 19.38
C THR A 27 -6.79 -9.63 18.03
N TYR A 28 -5.76 -10.28 17.47
CA TYR A 28 -5.88 -11.10 16.27
C TYR A 28 -6.95 -12.19 16.43
N ARG A 29 -6.88 -13.00 17.49
CA ARG A 29 -7.83 -14.11 17.70
C ARG A 29 -9.27 -13.62 17.79
N ARG A 30 -9.50 -12.48 18.44
CA ARG A 30 -10.82 -11.85 18.51
C ARG A 30 -11.30 -11.44 17.11
N LYS A 31 -10.52 -10.64 16.38
CA LYS A 31 -10.89 -10.14 15.04
C LYS A 31 -11.10 -11.27 14.04
N MET A 32 -10.23 -12.29 14.03
CA MET A 32 -10.36 -13.44 13.15
C MET A 32 -11.62 -14.25 13.46
N LYS A 33 -11.91 -14.50 14.75
CA LYS A 33 -13.14 -15.18 15.16
C LYS A 33 -14.38 -14.41 14.70
N ASP A 34 -14.41 -13.10 14.90
CA ASP A 34 -15.53 -12.25 14.49
C ASP A 34 -15.74 -12.31 12.96
N LEU A 35 -14.65 -12.24 12.19
CA LEU A 35 -14.66 -12.35 10.73
C LEU A 35 -15.17 -13.72 10.25
N VAL A 36 -14.69 -14.82 10.82
CA VAL A 36 -15.13 -16.17 10.48
C VAL A 36 -16.63 -16.36 10.81
N LEU A 37 -17.09 -15.82 11.94
CA LEU A 37 -18.52 -15.85 12.29
C LEU A 37 -19.38 -15.02 11.34
N GLU A 38 -18.86 -13.89 10.84
CA GLU A 38 -19.55 -13.09 9.83
C GLU A 38 -19.68 -13.85 8.50
N ILE A 39 -18.59 -14.43 8.01
CA ILE A 39 -18.55 -15.25 6.78
C ILE A 39 -19.59 -16.37 6.85
N ALA A 40 -19.72 -17.04 8.01
CA ALA A 40 -20.67 -18.13 8.19
C ALA A 40 -22.15 -17.71 8.17
N ARG A 41 -22.46 -16.42 8.40
CA ARG A 41 -23.83 -15.89 8.51
C ARG A 41 -24.35 -15.26 7.23
N VAL A 42 -23.47 -14.97 6.29
CA VAL A 42 -23.78 -14.16 5.10
C VAL A 42 -23.76 -15.05 3.86
N GLU A 43 -24.68 -14.80 2.92
CA GLU A 43 -24.62 -15.42 1.61
C GLU A 43 -23.35 -14.95 0.86
N ILE A 44 -22.50 -15.92 0.51
CA ILE A 44 -21.20 -15.68 -0.09
C ILE A 44 -21.34 -15.51 -1.61
N THR A 45 -21.40 -14.25 -2.05
CA THR A 45 -21.13 -13.88 -3.45
C THR A 45 -19.63 -13.97 -3.74
N GLU A 46 -19.23 -13.98 -5.02
CA GLU A 46 -17.80 -13.98 -5.39
C GLU A 46 -17.06 -12.74 -4.87
N GLU A 47 -17.69 -11.56 -4.97
CA GLU A 47 -17.11 -10.30 -4.49
C GLU A 47 -16.90 -10.32 -2.97
N ARG A 48 -17.90 -10.78 -2.21
CA ARG A 48 -17.78 -10.95 -0.76
C ARG A 48 -16.71 -11.95 -0.39
N ARG A 49 -16.60 -13.05 -1.12
CA ARG A 49 -15.52 -14.04 -0.94
C ARG A 49 -14.15 -13.39 -1.12
N ALA A 50 -13.97 -12.60 -2.18
CA ALA A 50 -12.71 -11.93 -2.43
C ALA A 50 -12.36 -10.92 -1.33
N HIS A 51 -13.34 -10.15 -0.88
CA HIS A 51 -13.21 -9.23 0.25
C HIS A 51 -12.79 -9.96 1.53
N TYR A 52 -13.53 -11.00 1.91
CA TYR A 52 -13.24 -11.75 3.14
C TYR A 52 -11.89 -12.46 3.11
N LEU A 53 -11.50 -13.03 1.97
CA LEU A 53 -10.16 -13.61 1.78
C LEU A 53 -9.06 -12.58 2.00
N LEU A 54 -9.24 -11.36 1.47
CA LEU A 54 -8.30 -10.27 1.68
C LEU A 54 -8.22 -9.85 3.16
N GLU A 55 -9.35 -9.72 3.84
CA GLU A 55 -9.38 -9.37 5.26
C GLU A 55 -8.73 -10.45 6.14
N MET A 56 -8.98 -11.73 5.86
CA MET A 56 -8.30 -12.84 6.53
C MET A 56 -6.78 -12.78 6.32
N ALA A 57 -6.34 -12.56 5.07
CA ALA A 57 -4.93 -12.47 4.72
C ALA A 57 -4.23 -11.30 5.43
N LYS A 58 -4.88 -10.12 5.50
CA LYS A 58 -4.40 -8.96 6.24
C LYS A 58 -4.24 -9.25 7.74
N LEU A 59 -5.23 -9.88 8.36
CA LEU A 59 -5.16 -10.25 9.78
C LEU A 59 -4.05 -11.27 10.05
N ASN A 60 -3.93 -12.30 9.20
CA ASN A 60 -2.88 -13.32 9.31
C ASN A 60 -1.49 -12.69 9.20
N ALA A 61 -1.26 -11.85 8.19
CA ALA A 61 0.00 -11.12 8.04
C ALA A 61 0.29 -10.22 9.24
N GLY A 62 -0.73 -9.51 9.76
CA GLY A 62 -0.60 -8.70 10.97
C GLY A 62 -0.13 -9.52 12.17
N LEU A 63 -0.68 -10.72 12.38
CA LEU A 63 -0.22 -11.61 13.44
C LEU A 63 1.23 -12.03 13.24
N CYS A 64 1.56 -12.56 12.06
CA CYS A 64 2.90 -13.07 11.75
C CYS A 64 3.98 -11.99 11.87
N LEU A 65 3.64 -10.76 11.49
CA LEU A 65 4.56 -9.63 11.50
C LEU A 65 4.72 -9.02 12.89
N LEU A 66 3.62 -8.71 13.57
CA LEU A 66 3.67 -7.91 14.80
C LEU A 66 3.98 -8.74 16.06
N ARG A 67 3.80 -10.07 16.04
CA ARG A 67 4.13 -10.91 17.21
C ARG A 67 5.63 -11.13 17.40
N ASP A 68 6.43 -10.91 16.35
CA ASP A 68 7.89 -10.98 16.37
C ASP A 68 8.45 -9.56 16.40
N VAL A 69 9.16 -9.22 17.48
CA VAL A 69 9.67 -7.86 17.70
C VAL A 69 10.68 -7.45 16.64
N ALA A 70 11.54 -8.36 16.19
CA ALA A 70 12.56 -8.04 15.19
C ALA A 70 11.91 -7.78 13.83
N ARG A 71 10.99 -8.66 13.39
CA ARG A 71 10.26 -8.48 12.12
C ARG A 71 9.40 -7.24 12.12
N ARG A 72 8.71 -6.97 13.25
CA ARG A 72 7.90 -5.78 13.45
C ARG A 72 8.74 -4.51 13.30
N ASN A 73 9.89 -4.44 13.97
CA ASN A 73 10.74 -3.26 13.95
C ASN A 73 11.29 -3.02 12.54
N ALA A 74 11.77 -4.06 11.86
CA ALA A 74 12.26 -3.97 10.48
C ALA A 74 11.18 -3.47 9.51
N TYR A 75 9.96 -4.01 9.61
CA TYR A 75 8.83 -3.51 8.82
C TYR A 75 8.53 -2.04 9.08
N TRP A 76 8.53 -1.63 10.35
CA TRP A 76 8.18 -0.27 10.70
C TRP A 76 9.23 0.73 10.19
N GLU A 77 10.51 0.36 10.30
CA GLU A 77 11.62 1.10 9.72
C GLU A 77 11.49 1.22 8.19
N GLU A 78 11.34 0.09 7.48
CA GLU A 78 11.19 0.10 6.02
C GLU A 78 10.00 0.94 5.55
N ARG A 79 8.90 0.91 6.29
CA ARG A 79 7.71 1.71 6.00
C ARG A 79 7.95 3.20 6.21
N ASN A 80 8.57 3.59 7.32
CA ASN A 80 8.89 4.97 7.62
C ASN A 80 9.93 5.54 6.64
N GLU A 81 10.90 4.73 6.22
CA GLU A 81 11.87 5.12 5.18
C GLU A 81 11.18 5.37 3.84
N LEU A 82 10.22 4.51 3.44
CA LEU A 82 9.46 4.69 2.20
C LEU A 82 8.63 5.98 2.23
N MET A 83 7.93 6.24 3.35
CA MET A 83 7.19 7.48 3.55
C MET A 83 8.11 8.71 3.57
N GLY A 84 9.32 8.57 4.13
CA GLY A 84 10.37 9.58 4.11
C GLY A 84 10.80 9.93 2.69
N LEU A 85 11.07 8.92 1.85
CA LEU A 85 11.42 9.12 0.44
C LEU A 85 10.31 9.82 -0.35
N GLU A 86 9.04 9.48 -0.10
CA GLU A 86 7.90 10.20 -0.70
C GLU A 86 7.91 11.68 -0.29
N GLN A 87 8.12 11.96 0.99
CA GLN A 87 8.12 13.33 1.50
C GLN A 87 9.30 14.14 0.92
N GLU A 88 10.50 13.55 0.89
CA GLU A 88 11.69 14.15 0.28
C GLU A 88 11.47 14.48 -1.20
N TRP A 89 10.86 13.55 -1.95
CA TRP A 89 10.53 13.79 -3.35
C TRP A 89 9.54 14.94 -3.49
N ARG A 90 8.43 14.93 -2.76
CA ARG A 90 7.42 16.01 -2.79
C ARG A 90 8.04 17.38 -2.49
N GLU A 91 8.93 17.45 -1.51
CA GLU A 91 9.61 18.70 -1.15
C GLU A 91 10.62 19.16 -2.20
N ALA A 92 11.37 18.24 -2.79
CA ALA A 92 12.32 18.54 -3.86
C ALA A 92 11.59 19.06 -5.11
N ASP A 93 10.43 18.48 -5.44
CA ASP A 93 9.59 18.91 -6.56
C ASP A 93 9.06 20.34 -6.34
N VAL A 94 8.55 20.65 -5.15
CA VAL A 94 8.11 22.02 -4.79
C VAL A 94 9.25 23.04 -4.90
N LYS A 95 10.48 22.63 -4.61
CA LYS A 95 11.69 23.48 -4.73
C LYS A 95 12.19 23.59 -6.18
N GLY A 96 11.58 22.90 -7.14
CA GLY A 96 12.01 22.85 -8.54
C GLY A 96 13.36 22.16 -8.74
N ALA A 97 13.75 21.27 -7.82
CA ALA A 97 14.99 20.50 -7.92
C ALA A 97 14.84 19.35 -8.94
N ASP A 98 15.98 18.77 -9.36
CA ASP A 98 15.95 17.52 -10.13
C ASP A 98 15.56 16.35 -9.22
N THR A 99 14.41 15.74 -9.50
CA THR A 99 13.83 14.66 -8.70
C THR A 99 13.95 13.28 -9.35
N ASP A 100 14.62 13.11 -10.49
CA ASP A 100 14.58 11.83 -11.21
C ASP A 100 15.20 10.68 -10.39
N ALA A 101 16.29 10.96 -9.67
CA ALA A 101 16.91 9.99 -8.77
C ALA A 101 15.97 9.59 -7.61
N LEU A 102 15.31 10.57 -6.97
CA LEU A 102 14.35 10.33 -5.89
C LEU A 102 13.14 9.54 -6.36
N ARG A 103 12.58 9.90 -7.54
CA ARG A 103 11.47 9.18 -8.16
C ARG A 103 11.80 7.72 -8.40
N ARG A 104 12.96 7.41 -8.98
CA ARG A 104 13.39 6.02 -9.24
C ARG A 104 13.63 5.24 -7.95
N ALA A 105 14.28 5.86 -6.97
CA ALA A 105 14.52 5.25 -5.67
C ALA A 105 13.22 4.92 -4.95
N PHE A 106 12.27 5.87 -4.96
CA PHE A 106 10.95 5.70 -4.39
C PHE A 106 10.16 4.58 -5.09
N ASP A 107 10.08 4.59 -6.42
CA ASP A 107 9.35 3.59 -7.20
C ASP A 107 9.90 2.16 -6.98
N ALA A 108 11.23 2.01 -6.96
CA ALA A 108 11.86 0.73 -6.65
C ALA A 108 11.49 0.26 -5.22
N LYS A 109 11.66 1.12 -4.22
CA LYS A 109 11.36 0.79 -2.83
C LYS A 109 9.88 0.50 -2.60
N LEU A 110 8.98 1.22 -3.27
CA LEU A 110 7.54 1.00 -3.21
C LEU A 110 7.18 -0.38 -3.74
N ARG A 111 7.71 -0.75 -4.92
CA ARG A 111 7.46 -2.07 -5.52
C ARG A 111 7.96 -3.21 -4.62
N ASP A 112 9.16 -3.07 -4.07
CA ASP A 112 9.74 -4.06 -3.15
C ASP A 112 8.93 -4.18 -1.86
N PHE A 113 8.56 -3.04 -1.24
CA PHE A 113 7.75 -3.00 -0.03
C PHE A 113 6.39 -3.67 -0.24
N LEU A 114 5.71 -3.36 -1.34
CA LEU A 114 4.41 -3.94 -1.67
C LEU A 114 4.51 -5.43 -2.05
N SER A 115 5.58 -5.89 -2.71
CA SER A 115 5.80 -7.32 -2.94
C SER A 115 5.94 -8.06 -1.62
N LYS A 116 6.86 -7.60 -0.77
CA LYS A 116 7.22 -8.23 0.50
C LYS A 116 6.08 -8.24 1.50
N TYR A 117 5.46 -7.09 1.74
CA TYR A 117 4.50 -6.93 2.83
C TYR A 117 3.04 -7.10 2.44
N VAL A 118 2.69 -7.10 1.15
CA VAL A 118 1.29 -7.28 0.70
C VAL A 118 1.06 -8.60 -0.01
N GLU A 119 2.01 -9.07 -0.84
CA GLU A 119 1.83 -10.34 -1.55
C GLU A 119 2.47 -11.49 -0.77
N GLU A 120 3.79 -11.45 -0.57
CA GLU A 120 4.57 -12.55 0.02
C GLU A 120 4.18 -12.82 1.47
N LEU A 121 4.24 -11.80 2.33
CA LEU A 121 3.89 -11.95 3.75
C LEU A 121 2.44 -12.45 3.94
N MET A 122 1.49 -11.96 3.15
CA MET A 122 0.08 -12.36 3.28
C MET A 122 -0.16 -13.80 2.83
N LEU A 123 0.53 -14.26 1.76
CA LEU A 123 0.49 -15.66 1.35
C LEU A 123 1.14 -16.58 2.38
N ASP A 124 2.34 -16.23 2.85
CA ASP A 124 3.08 -17.05 3.81
C ASP A 124 2.40 -17.11 5.17
N ALA A 125 1.76 -16.03 5.60
CA ALA A 125 1.00 -16.01 6.84
C ALA A 125 -0.19 -16.98 6.84
N GLY A 126 -0.76 -17.28 5.66
CA GLY A 126 -1.79 -18.32 5.52
C GLY A 126 -1.29 -19.73 5.81
N ARG A 127 0.04 -19.95 5.83
CA ARG A 127 0.67 -21.24 6.15
C ARG A 127 1.19 -21.32 7.59
N ASP A 128 1.13 -20.21 8.34
CA ASP A 128 1.52 -20.21 9.75
C ASP A 128 0.53 -21.01 10.59
N LYS A 129 1.04 -21.86 11.49
CA LYS A 129 0.21 -22.77 12.29
C LYS A 129 -0.85 -22.03 13.12
N GLU A 130 -0.49 -20.92 13.77
CA GLU A 130 -1.44 -20.17 14.60
C GLU A 130 -2.50 -19.46 13.74
N CYS A 131 -2.12 -19.01 12.54
CA CYS A 131 -3.05 -18.44 11.58
C CYS A 131 -4.03 -19.50 11.05
N VAL A 132 -3.54 -20.67 10.64
CA VAL A 132 -4.38 -21.77 10.14
C VAL A 132 -5.39 -22.21 11.21
N GLU A 133 -4.95 -22.36 12.46
CA GLU A 133 -5.82 -22.75 13.57
C GLU A 133 -6.96 -21.75 13.82
N ALA A 134 -6.71 -20.45 13.69
CA ALA A 134 -7.70 -19.41 13.97
C ALA A 134 -8.59 -19.06 12.78
N SER A 135 -8.04 -19.11 11.56
CA SER A 135 -8.70 -18.66 10.33
C SER A 135 -9.29 -19.80 9.50
N HIS A 136 -8.95 -21.06 9.80
CA HIS A 136 -9.26 -22.21 8.96
C HIS A 136 -8.75 -22.07 7.52
N TRP A 137 -7.65 -21.33 7.34
CA TRP A 137 -7.01 -21.18 6.04
C TRP A 137 -6.58 -22.54 5.49
N ASP A 138 -6.97 -22.82 4.26
CA ASP A 138 -6.71 -24.09 3.59
C ASP A 138 -6.22 -23.89 2.14
N ALA A 139 -6.00 -25.00 1.44
CA ALA A 139 -5.53 -24.98 0.06
C ALA A 139 -6.51 -24.28 -0.92
N ALA A 140 -7.81 -24.23 -0.63
CA ALA A 140 -8.76 -23.49 -1.44
C ALA A 140 -8.57 -21.98 -1.26
N HIS A 141 -8.39 -21.51 -0.02
CA HIS A 141 -8.10 -20.10 0.26
C HIS A 141 -6.82 -19.66 -0.47
N GLU A 142 -5.75 -20.46 -0.38
CA GLU A 142 -4.46 -20.16 -1.01
C GLU A 142 -4.56 -20.01 -2.55
N ARG A 143 -5.29 -20.92 -3.21
CA ARG A 143 -5.50 -20.87 -4.67
C ARG A 143 -6.17 -19.57 -5.12
N HIS A 144 -7.12 -19.05 -4.33
CA HIS A 144 -7.86 -17.84 -4.68
C HIS A 144 -7.14 -16.56 -4.22
N ALA A 145 -6.35 -16.61 -3.15
CA ALA A 145 -5.69 -15.46 -2.56
C ALA A 145 -4.69 -14.80 -3.51
N SER A 146 -3.90 -15.58 -4.26
CA SER A 146 -2.81 -15.04 -5.10
C SER A 146 -3.28 -13.95 -6.08
N ARG A 147 -4.41 -14.17 -6.78
CA ARG A 147 -4.99 -13.18 -7.70
C ARG A 147 -5.50 -11.95 -6.96
N ILE A 148 -6.17 -12.15 -5.82
CA ILE A 148 -6.74 -11.07 -5.00
C ILE A 148 -5.64 -10.16 -4.47
N LEU A 149 -4.57 -10.75 -3.94
CA LEU A 149 -3.43 -10.02 -3.38
C LEU A 149 -2.69 -9.23 -4.45
N ARG A 150 -2.54 -9.78 -5.66
CA ARG A 150 -1.95 -9.03 -6.79
C ARG A 150 -2.78 -7.81 -7.17
N HIS A 151 -4.11 -7.96 -7.27
CA HIS A 151 -5.02 -6.83 -7.56
C HIS A 151 -5.00 -5.80 -6.44
N TYR A 152 -5.01 -6.24 -5.19
CA TYR A 152 -4.91 -5.36 -4.03
C TYR A 152 -3.59 -4.59 -4.04
N ARG A 153 -2.46 -5.27 -4.27
CA ARG A 153 -1.13 -4.66 -4.40
C ARG A 153 -1.09 -3.59 -5.49
N GLN A 154 -1.64 -3.89 -6.67
CA GLN A 154 -1.73 -2.93 -7.77
C GLN A 154 -2.59 -1.72 -7.42
N GLY A 155 -3.73 -1.93 -6.74
CA GLY A 155 -4.58 -0.85 -6.25
C GLY A 155 -3.86 0.07 -5.26
N LEU A 156 -3.11 -0.50 -4.31
CA LEU A 156 -2.29 0.28 -3.37
C LEU A 156 -1.22 1.09 -4.08
N HIS A 157 -0.50 0.45 -5.00
CA HIS A 157 0.54 1.10 -5.81
C HIS A 157 -0.04 2.30 -6.58
N GLN A 158 -1.15 2.09 -7.28
CA GLN A 158 -1.83 3.13 -8.05
C GLN A 158 -2.27 4.30 -7.16
N LYS A 159 -2.87 4.00 -6.00
CA LYS A 159 -3.32 5.01 -5.04
C LYS A 159 -2.16 5.89 -4.53
N ILE A 160 -1.00 5.29 -4.31
CA ILE A 160 0.21 6.01 -3.91
C ILE A 160 0.74 6.87 -5.06
N LEU A 161 0.75 6.35 -6.30
CA LEU A 161 1.19 7.12 -7.46
C LEU A 161 0.29 8.33 -7.74
N GLU A 162 -1.03 8.18 -7.66
CA GLU A 162 -2.00 9.24 -7.98
C GLU A 162 -1.83 10.51 -7.15
N ARG A 163 -1.26 10.40 -5.96
CA ARG A 163 -1.01 11.54 -5.07
C ARG A 163 0.37 12.16 -5.22
N LEU A 164 1.24 11.60 -6.06
CA LEU A 164 2.60 12.08 -6.28
C LEU A 164 2.65 13.10 -7.42
N PRO A 165 3.49 14.14 -7.30
CA PRO A 165 3.68 15.09 -8.38
C PRO A 165 4.23 14.37 -9.62
N TYR A 166 3.50 14.49 -10.74
CA TYR A 166 3.88 13.98 -12.06
C TYR A 166 4.01 12.45 -12.18
N ALA A 167 3.02 11.71 -11.68
CA ALA A 167 2.97 10.25 -11.83
C ALA A 167 3.09 9.76 -13.29
N GLU A 168 2.63 10.54 -14.28
CA GLU A 168 2.61 10.12 -15.69
C GLU A 168 3.12 11.15 -16.72
N VAL A 169 3.33 12.42 -16.34
CA VAL A 169 3.65 13.48 -17.32
C VAL A 169 4.64 14.45 -16.72
N THR A 170 5.82 14.60 -17.33
CA THR A 170 6.73 15.72 -17.05
C THR A 170 5.94 17.03 -17.11
N PRO A 171 6.06 17.97 -16.14
CA PRO A 171 5.40 19.25 -16.27
C PRO A 171 5.74 19.86 -17.63
N PRO A 172 4.76 20.29 -18.44
CA PRO A 172 5.08 20.91 -19.70
C PRO A 172 5.95 22.13 -19.40
N LYS A 173 7.18 22.14 -19.91
CA LYS A 173 8.00 23.35 -19.98
C LYS A 173 7.31 24.29 -20.96
N ILE A 174 6.33 25.05 -20.48
CA ILE A 174 5.69 26.10 -21.25
C ILE A 174 6.63 27.31 -21.22
N ASP A 175 7.30 27.57 -22.34
CA ASP A 175 7.99 28.83 -22.56
C ASP A 175 6.92 29.92 -22.80
N TRP A 176 6.61 30.67 -21.75
CA TRP A 176 5.66 31.78 -21.81
C TRP A 176 6.19 32.95 -22.65
N ASP A 177 7.50 33.07 -22.83
CA ASP A 177 8.11 34.11 -23.66
C ASP A 177 8.04 33.76 -25.14
N GLU A 178 8.20 32.49 -25.50
CA GLU A 178 7.86 31.97 -26.83
C GLU A 178 6.39 32.22 -27.16
N ARG A 179 5.46 31.83 -26.26
CA ARG A 179 4.02 32.08 -26.47
C ARG A 179 3.68 33.55 -26.63
N ARG A 180 4.28 34.43 -25.82
CA ARG A 180 4.09 35.88 -25.95
C ARG A 180 4.57 36.41 -27.30
N ARG A 181 5.74 35.97 -27.77
CA ARG A 181 6.29 36.37 -29.09
C ARG A 181 5.40 35.88 -30.24
N VAL A 182 4.90 34.65 -30.17
CA VAL A 182 4.02 34.08 -31.20
C VAL A 182 2.69 34.84 -31.26
N ILE A 183 2.05 35.12 -30.13
CA ILE A 183 0.80 35.90 -30.08
C ILE A 183 1.02 37.31 -30.61
N ALA A 184 2.10 37.98 -30.21
CA ALA A 184 2.43 39.32 -30.71
C ALA A 184 2.59 39.34 -32.24
N GLY A 185 3.25 38.32 -32.82
CA GLY A 185 3.39 38.18 -34.26
C GLY A 185 2.06 37.94 -34.99
N ILE A 186 1.18 37.10 -34.43
CA ILE A 186 -0.14 36.81 -35.03
C ILE A 186 -1.08 38.02 -34.97
N VAL A 187 -1.06 38.78 -33.87
CA VAL A 187 -1.87 40.00 -33.73
C VAL A 187 -1.37 41.10 -34.66
N ALA A 188 -0.05 41.26 -34.81
CA ALA A 188 0.53 42.20 -35.76
C ALA A 188 0.19 41.84 -37.21
N ALA A 189 0.23 40.56 -37.58
CA ALA A 189 -0.07 40.08 -38.94
C ALA A 189 -1.57 40.10 -39.31
N LYS A 190 -2.48 40.36 -38.35
CA LYS A 190 -3.93 40.51 -38.59
C LYS A 190 -4.39 41.97 -38.61
N GLY A 191 -3.49 42.91 -38.33
CA GLY A 191 -3.76 44.35 -38.30
C GLY A 191 -3.44 45.09 -39.60
N ASP A 192 -2.86 44.41 -40.58
CA ASP A 192 -2.64 44.85 -41.97
C ASP A 192 -3.66 44.15 -42.91
#